data_AF-A0A6P1HVB3-F1
#
_entry.id   AF-A0A6P1HVB3-F1
#
_cell.length_a   1.000
_cell.length_b   1.000
_cell.length_c   1.000
_cell.angle_alpha   90.00
_cell.angle_beta   90.00
_cell.angle_gamma   90.00
#
_symmetry.space_group_name_H-M   'P 1'
#
loop_
_entity.id
_entity.type
_entity.pdbx_description
1 polymer ?
#
loop_
_entity_poly.entity_id
_entity_poly.type
_entity_poly.pdbx_seq_one_letter_code
_entity_poly.pdbx_strand_id
1 'polypeptide(L)'
;MIIRTSLIGTSLVGRTAVATGAVVLALGLASCSSDDNADTTPATATTAAAATSAEDSVAAPSSDELLTTLQVLVDPARPVDEKTAVVVEGDERRSNIEAMTAATANYPVSFTLTDVQVDGDIATAKVAVTSPHGTAAPTPWTWENVDGTWKVSDESTCALLGMARTGCS
;
A
#
# COMPACT_ATOMS: atom_id res chain seq x y z
N MET A 1 49.53 27.01 -27.77
CA MET A 1 48.75 27.53 -28.93
C MET A 1 47.78 26.40 -29.28
N ILE A 2 46.48 26.41 -28.99
CA ILE A 2 45.47 27.43 -28.67
C ILE A 2 44.46 26.82 -27.67
N ILE A 3 44.04 27.64 -26.72
CA ILE A 3 42.98 27.46 -25.73
C ILE A 3 41.61 27.63 -26.43
N ARG A 4 40.60 26.81 -26.10
CA ARG A 4 39.20 27.27 -26.11
C ARG A 4 38.41 26.72 -24.92
N THR A 5 37.88 27.69 -24.18
CA THR A 5 37.13 27.64 -22.94
C THR A 5 35.66 27.99 -23.21
N SER A 6 34.77 27.51 -22.34
CA SER A 6 33.42 28.02 -22.00
C SER A 6 32.20 27.73 -22.87
N LEU A 7 31.15 27.22 -22.21
CA LEU A 7 29.85 27.88 -21.92
C LEU A 7 28.99 26.85 -21.13
N ILE A 8 28.99 26.79 -19.80
CA ILE A 8 28.16 27.56 -18.86
C ILE A 8 26.81 27.97 -19.47
N GLY A 9 25.80 27.13 -19.27
CA GLY A 9 24.39 27.45 -19.46
C GLY A 9 23.72 27.65 -18.10
N THR A 10 23.66 28.90 -17.67
CA THR A 10 22.86 29.33 -16.51
C THR A 10 21.48 29.71 -17.02
N SER A 11 20.43 28.99 -16.62
CA SER A 11 19.05 29.49 -16.76
C SER A 11 18.52 29.91 -15.40
N LEU A 12 17.93 31.10 -15.42
CA LEU A 12 17.51 31.90 -14.29
C LEU A 12 16.21 31.40 -13.62
N VAL A 13 16.19 31.55 -12.29
CA VAL A 13 15.13 32.18 -11.48
C VAL A 13 13.67 31.83 -11.79
N GLY A 14 13.03 31.16 -10.82
CA GLY A 14 11.61 31.29 -10.51
C GLY A 14 11.40 31.28 -8.99
N ARG A 15 11.08 32.44 -8.40
CA ARG A 15 10.71 32.63 -6.98
C ARG A 15 9.21 32.41 -6.82
N THR A 16 8.79 31.55 -5.90
CA THR A 16 7.48 31.60 -5.19
C THR A 16 7.63 30.76 -3.91
N ALA A 17 7.82 31.33 -2.72
CA ALA A 17 6.83 31.97 -1.83
C ALA A 17 6.48 31.01 -0.67
N VAL A 18 6.93 31.41 0.53
CA VAL A 18 6.68 30.79 1.83
C VAL A 18 5.22 30.98 2.24
N ALA A 19 4.61 29.97 2.85
CA ALA A 19 3.47 30.15 3.74
C ALA A 19 3.58 29.18 4.92
N THR A 20 4.22 29.65 5.98
CA THR A 20 4.14 29.11 7.34
C THR A 20 2.73 29.27 7.88
N GLY A 21 2.03 28.18 8.14
CA GLY A 21 0.80 28.15 8.92
C GLY A 21 1.05 27.51 10.28
N ALA A 22 1.20 28.31 11.33
CA ALA A 22 1.15 27.85 12.70
C ALA A 22 -0.30 27.94 13.20
N VAL A 23 -0.89 26.81 13.58
CA VAL A 23 -2.16 26.78 14.29
C VAL A 23 -1.89 26.35 15.73
N VAL A 24 -2.06 27.31 16.64
CA VAL A 24 -2.12 27.14 18.09
C VAL A 24 -3.57 27.35 18.48
N LEU A 25 -4.20 26.40 19.18
CA LEU A 25 -5.42 26.50 20.02
C LEU A 25 -5.78 25.05 20.44
N ALA A 26 -6.12 24.67 21.66
CA ALA A 26 -6.16 25.30 22.97
C ALA A 26 -6.10 24.16 24.02
N LEU A 27 -5.48 24.42 25.16
CA LEU A 27 -5.47 23.53 26.32
C LEU A 27 -6.87 23.45 26.93
N GLY A 28 -7.54 22.30 26.80
CA GLY A 28 -8.72 21.95 27.57
C GLY A 28 -8.35 21.09 28.78
N LEU A 29 -8.02 21.71 29.91
CA LEU A 29 -8.00 21.04 31.21
C LEU A 29 -9.44 20.88 31.69
N ALA A 30 -10.08 19.75 31.37
CA ALA A 30 -11.27 19.33 32.09
C ALA A 30 -10.83 18.51 33.31
N SER A 31 -10.70 19.20 34.44
CA SER A 31 -10.73 18.57 35.75
C SER A 31 -12.12 17.96 35.98
N CYS A 32 -12.19 16.69 36.36
CA CYS A 32 -13.37 16.14 37.03
C CYS A 32 -12.83 15.11 38.02
N SER A 33 -12.37 15.56 39.18
CA SER A 33 -13.15 15.65 40.43
C SER A 33 -13.78 14.30 40.76
N SER A 34 -13.11 13.57 41.64
CA SER A 34 -13.68 12.43 42.37
C SER A 34 -14.65 12.97 43.41
N ASP A 35 -15.90 12.52 43.38
CA ASP A 35 -16.77 12.46 44.55
C ASP A 35 -17.66 11.23 44.41
N ASP A 36 -17.42 10.25 45.29
CA ASP A 36 -18.30 9.13 45.57
C ASP A 36 -19.54 9.68 46.30
N ASN A 37 -20.74 9.38 45.81
CA ASN A 37 -21.89 9.05 46.66
C ASN A 37 -23.06 8.45 45.88
N ALA A 38 -23.76 7.57 46.59
CA ALA A 38 -24.67 6.52 46.15
C ALA A 38 -26.04 6.93 45.57
N ASP A 39 -26.67 5.91 44.97
CA ASP A 39 -28.11 5.59 44.90
C ASP A 39 -28.90 5.85 43.58
N THR A 40 -29.11 4.73 42.87
CA THR A 40 -30.38 4.26 42.27
C THR A 40 -31.05 5.04 41.12
N THR A 41 -30.89 4.53 39.88
CA THR A 41 -31.94 4.05 38.92
C THR A 41 -31.34 3.88 37.51
N PRO A 42 -31.54 2.76 36.79
CA PRO A 42 -31.07 2.62 35.41
C PRO A 42 -32.01 3.39 34.46
N ALA A 43 -31.66 4.63 34.14
CA ALA A 43 -32.27 5.35 33.04
C ALA A 43 -31.49 5.04 31.75
N THR A 44 -32.22 4.50 30.78
CA THR A 44 -31.82 4.19 29.41
C THR A 44 -30.89 5.26 28.84
N ALA A 45 -29.62 4.92 28.64
CA ALA A 45 -28.70 5.75 27.88
C ALA A 45 -29.11 5.71 26.40
N THR A 46 -29.85 6.73 25.97
CA THR A 46 -29.90 7.09 24.55
C THR A 46 -28.50 7.59 24.18
N THR A 47 -27.71 6.71 23.56
CA THR A 47 -26.44 7.09 22.96
C THR A 47 -26.72 8.13 21.88
N ALA A 48 -26.33 9.38 22.15
CA ALA A 48 -26.22 10.38 21.11
C ALA A 48 -25.19 9.87 20.09
N ALA A 49 -25.66 9.56 18.87
CA ALA A 49 -24.80 9.31 17.75
C ALA A 49 -23.96 10.58 17.51
N ALA A 50 -22.69 10.52 17.87
CA ALA A 50 -21.72 11.47 17.37
C ALA A 50 -21.69 11.30 15.86
N ALA A 51 -22.22 12.27 15.12
CA ALA A 51 -22.01 12.39 13.70
C ALA A 51 -20.54 12.74 13.49
N THR A 52 -19.69 11.71 13.42
CA THR A 52 -18.35 11.82 12.87
C THR A 52 -18.53 12.18 11.39
N SER A 53 -17.98 13.31 10.98
CA SER A 53 -17.85 13.66 9.56
C SER A 53 -17.30 12.45 8.82
N ALA A 54 -18.04 11.97 7.82
CA ALA A 54 -17.57 10.92 6.92
C ALA A 54 -16.44 11.50 6.07
N GLU A 55 -15.22 11.48 6.62
CA GLU A 55 -14.03 11.38 5.78
C GLU A 55 -14.22 10.09 4.97
N ASP A 56 -13.99 10.16 3.65
CA ASP A 56 -14.05 9.02 2.75
C ASP A 56 -12.96 8.02 3.17
N SER A 57 -13.27 7.17 4.14
CA SER A 57 -12.32 6.22 4.70
C SER A 57 -12.32 4.99 3.80
N VAL A 58 -11.20 4.74 3.12
CA VAL A 58 -11.00 3.50 2.38
C VAL A 58 -11.18 2.31 3.32
N ALA A 59 -11.96 1.33 2.87
CA ALA A 59 -12.16 0.10 3.61
C ALA A 59 -10.82 -0.65 3.75
N ALA A 60 -10.40 -0.90 4.99
CA ALA A 60 -9.20 -1.69 5.27
C ALA A 60 -9.31 -3.08 4.63
N PRO A 61 -8.26 -3.59 3.95
CA PRO A 61 -8.30 -4.88 3.31
C PRO A 61 -8.26 -5.99 4.34
N SER A 62 -8.83 -7.14 3.99
CA SER A 62 -8.56 -8.38 4.72
C SER A 62 -7.25 -9.01 4.27
N SER A 63 -6.61 -9.81 5.12
CA SER A 63 -5.41 -10.58 4.73
C SER A 63 -5.69 -11.53 3.55
N ASP A 64 -6.88 -12.12 3.50
CA ASP A 64 -7.29 -13.04 2.43
C ASP A 64 -7.47 -12.31 1.09
N GLU A 65 -7.96 -11.07 1.12
CA GLU A 65 -8.06 -10.21 -0.07
C GLU A 65 -6.67 -9.91 -0.64
N LEU A 66 -5.72 -9.45 0.18
CA LEU A 66 -4.35 -9.18 -0.24
C LEU A 66 -3.63 -10.45 -0.73
N LEU A 67 -3.87 -11.59 -0.07
CA LEU A 67 -3.34 -12.87 -0.50
C LEU A 67 -3.92 -13.30 -1.86
N THR A 68 -5.20 -13.03 -2.11
CA THR A 68 -5.86 -13.36 -3.37
C THR A 68 -5.23 -12.61 -4.54
N THR A 69 -4.82 -11.35 -4.39
CA THR A 69 -4.16 -10.60 -5.47
C THR A 69 -2.85 -11.27 -5.89
N LEU A 70 -2.04 -11.73 -4.94
CA LEU A 70 -0.81 -12.47 -5.21
C LEU A 70 -1.07 -13.81 -5.90
N GLN A 71 -2.10 -14.53 -5.46
CA GLN A 71 -2.49 -15.81 -6.07
C GLN A 71 -2.93 -15.64 -7.53
N VAL A 72 -3.76 -14.62 -7.81
CA VAL A 72 -4.16 -14.27 -9.19
C VAL A 72 -2.93 -13.96 -10.04
N LEU A 73 -2.02 -13.15 -9.51
CA LEU A 73 -0.84 -12.70 -10.25
C LEU A 73 0.07 -13.87 -10.69
N VAL A 74 0.27 -14.88 -9.83
CA VAL A 74 1.17 -16.02 -10.15
C VAL A 74 0.49 -17.23 -10.79
N ASP A 75 -0.85 -17.32 -10.81
CA ASP A 75 -1.56 -18.49 -11.31
C ASP A 75 -1.36 -18.64 -12.83
N PRO A 76 -0.71 -19.72 -13.31
CA PRO A 76 -0.39 -19.88 -14.72
C PRO A 76 -1.61 -20.13 -15.62
N ALA A 77 -2.78 -20.44 -15.05
CA ALA A 77 -4.01 -20.65 -15.79
C ALA A 77 -4.83 -19.36 -16.00
N ARG A 78 -4.51 -18.27 -15.27
CA ARG A 78 -5.21 -16.99 -15.38
C ARG A 78 -4.78 -16.24 -16.64
N PRO A 79 -5.72 -15.63 -17.40
CA PRO A 79 -5.37 -14.76 -18.50
C PRO A 79 -4.62 -13.52 -18.00
N VAL A 80 -3.78 -12.94 -18.87
CA VAL A 80 -2.94 -11.80 -18.50
C VAL A 80 -3.77 -10.59 -18.03
N ASP A 81 -4.94 -10.35 -18.62
CA ASP A 81 -5.79 -9.21 -18.23
C ASP A 81 -6.28 -9.31 -16.77
N GLU A 82 -6.55 -10.53 -16.27
CA GLU A 82 -6.86 -10.74 -14.85
C GLU A 82 -5.64 -10.48 -13.95
N LYS A 83 -4.45 -10.85 -14.41
CA LYS A 83 -3.19 -10.63 -13.69
C LYS A 83 -2.82 -9.15 -13.63
N THR A 84 -2.99 -8.40 -14.72
CA THR A 84 -2.72 -6.96 -14.77
C THR A 84 -3.72 -6.17 -13.94
N ALA A 85 -4.97 -6.64 -13.81
CA ALA A 85 -6.00 -5.95 -13.03
C ALA A 85 -5.70 -5.89 -11.52
N VAL A 86 -4.94 -6.85 -11.00
CA VAL A 86 -4.56 -6.91 -9.57
C VAL A 86 -3.26 -6.18 -9.26
N VAL A 87 -2.67 -5.49 -10.23
CA VAL A 87 -1.41 -4.75 -10.13
C VAL A 87 -1.67 -3.26 -10.39
N VAL A 88 -1.10 -2.39 -9.56
CA VAL A 88 -1.10 -0.93 -9.81
C VAL A 88 -0.37 -0.66 -11.13
N GLU A 89 -1.02 0.07 -12.04
CA GLU A 89 -0.50 0.32 -13.41
C GLU A 89 -0.14 -0.98 -14.16
N GLY A 90 -0.83 -2.09 -13.86
CA GLY A 90 -0.45 -3.42 -14.35
C GLY A 90 -0.42 -3.59 -15.87
N ASP A 91 -1.17 -2.79 -16.61
CA ASP A 91 -1.09 -2.76 -18.09
C ASP A 91 0.31 -2.43 -18.61
N GLU A 92 1.07 -1.59 -17.89
CA GLU A 92 2.46 -1.26 -18.22
C GLU A 92 3.40 -2.45 -17.97
N ARG A 93 2.99 -3.38 -17.10
CA ARG A 93 3.74 -4.60 -16.75
C ARG A 93 3.30 -5.84 -17.52
N ARG A 94 2.35 -5.73 -18.46
CA ARG A 94 1.78 -6.87 -19.20
C ARG A 94 2.86 -7.81 -19.74
N SER A 95 3.85 -7.26 -20.46
CA SER A 95 4.89 -8.09 -21.09
C SER A 95 5.79 -8.81 -20.06
N ASN A 96 6.11 -8.16 -18.93
CA ASN A 96 6.88 -8.77 -17.84
C ASN A 96 6.08 -9.86 -17.14
N ILE A 97 4.77 -9.64 -16.92
CA ILE A 97 3.87 -10.62 -16.29
C ILE A 97 3.67 -11.85 -17.19
N GLU A 98 3.58 -11.67 -18.52
CA GLU A 98 3.55 -12.78 -19.48
C GLU A 98 4.86 -13.56 -19.45
N ALA A 99 6.01 -12.86 -19.46
CA ALA A 99 7.32 -13.48 -19.35
C ALA A 99 7.47 -14.26 -18.04
N MET A 100 7.00 -13.69 -16.92
CA MET A 100 6.99 -14.35 -15.61
C MET A 100 6.16 -15.62 -15.67
N THR A 101 4.93 -15.52 -16.18
CA THR A 101 4.00 -16.66 -16.28
C THR A 101 4.61 -17.79 -17.13
N ALA A 102 5.29 -17.46 -18.24
CA ALA A 102 5.99 -18.44 -19.06
C ALA A 102 7.18 -19.06 -18.31
N ALA A 103 7.97 -18.26 -17.58
CA ALA A 103 9.13 -18.71 -16.82
C ALA A 103 8.75 -19.59 -15.62
N THR A 104 7.57 -19.37 -15.02
CA THR A 104 7.12 -20.06 -13.80
C THR A 104 5.99 -21.07 -14.05
N ALA A 105 5.63 -21.35 -15.31
CA ALA A 105 4.48 -22.22 -15.66
C ALA A 105 4.49 -23.60 -14.97
N ASN A 106 5.68 -24.15 -14.68
CA ASN A 106 5.87 -25.43 -13.99
C ASN A 106 6.55 -25.28 -12.63
N TYR A 107 6.48 -24.07 -12.05
CA TYR A 107 7.14 -23.69 -10.82
C TYR A 107 6.12 -23.11 -9.84
N PRO A 108 5.37 -23.97 -9.14
CA PRO A 108 4.32 -23.50 -8.24
C PRO A 108 4.93 -22.75 -7.05
N VAL A 109 4.37 -21.60 -6.73
CA VAL A 109 4.69 -20.83 -5.53
C VAL A 109 3.43 -20.57 -4.72
N SER A 110 3.59 -20.43 -3.41
CA SER A 110 2.52 -19.99 -2.51
C SER A 110 3.01 -18.88 -1.60
N PHE A 111 2.06 -18.14 -1.02
CA PHE A 111 2.34 -16.98 -0.19
C PHE A 111 1.69 -17.13 1.18
N THR A 112 2.38 -16.61 2.20
CA THR A 112 1.80 -16.38 3.53
C THR A 112 1.98 -14.91 3.88
N LEU A 113 0.90 -14.28 4.36
CA LEU A 113 0.91 -12.89 4.83
C LEU A 113 0.83 -12.86 6.35
N THR A 114 1.62 -11.98 6.96
CA THR A 114 1.52 -11.63 8.38
C THR A 114 1.68 -10.12 8.56
N ASP A 115 1.34 -9.61 9.74
CA ASP A 115 1.56 -8.21 10.13
C ASP A 115 0.97 -7.19 9.14
N VAL A 116 -0.28 -7.39 8.68
CA VAL A 116 -0.97 -6.43 7.82
C VAL A 116 -1.20 -5.12 8.58
N GLN A 117 -0.73 -4.01 8.01
CA GLN A 117 -0.91 -2.63 8.49
C GLN A 117 -1.50 -1.79 7.36
N VAL A 118 -2.33 -0.80 7.71
CA VAL A 118 -3.03 0.07 6.75
C VAL A 118 -2.81 1.52 7.15
N ASP A 119 -2.45 2.35 6.18
CA ASP A 119 -2.28 3.79 6.31
C ASP A 119 -2.89 4.48 5.08
N GLY A 120 -4.10 5.00 5.24
CA GLY A 120 -4.90 5.54 4.13
C GLY A 120 -5.08 4.51 3.02
N ASP A 121 -4.61 4.86 1.83
CA ASP A 121 -4.73 4.05 0.62
C ASP A 121 -3.60 3.04 0.44
N ILE A 122 -2.72 2.87 1.45
CA ILE A 122 -1.59 1.94 1.41
C ILE A 122 -1.77 0.85 2.46
N ALA A 123 -1.58 -0.40 2.06
CA ALA A 123 -1.47 -1.53 2.96
C ALA A 123 -0.07 -2.14 2.86
N THR A 124 0.52 -2.52 3.98
CA THR A 124 1.82 -3.21 4.06
C THR A 124 1.64 -4.52 4.80
N ALA A 125 2.25 -5.60 4.32
CA ALA A 125 2.28 -6.89 5.01
C ALA A 125 3.65 -7.56 4.83
N LYS A 126 4.02 -8.44 5.76
CA LYS A 126 5.16 -9.33 5.56
C LYS A 126 4.73 -10.53 4.72
N VAL A 127 5.37 -10.73 3.57
CA VAL A 127 5.09 -11.82 2.65
C VAL A 127 6.23 -12.82 2.67
N ALA A 128 5.90 -14.07 3.01
CA ALA A 128 6.77 -15.22 2.83
C ALA A 128 6.39 -15.95 1.54
N VAL A 129 7.36 -16.16 0.65
CA VAL A 129 7.17 -16.92 -0.58
C VAL A 129 7.68 -18.33 -0.37
N THR A 130 6.83 -19.33 -0.61
CA THR A 130 7.19 -20.74 -0.56
C THR A 130 7.29 -21.31 -1.96
N SER A 131 8.40 -21.99 -2.22
CA SER A 131 8.72 -22.65 -3.49
C SER A 131 9.13 -24.11 -3.24
N PRO A 132 9.33 -24.93 -4.29
CA PRO A 132 9.90 -26.26 -4.16
C PRO A 132 11.30 -26.30 -3.50
N HIS A 133 11.99 -25.16 -3.38
CA HIS A 133 13.29 -25.06 -2.71
C HIS A 133 13.19 -24.61 -1.24
N GLY A 134 11.96 -24.43 -0.73
CA GLY A 134 11.68 -23.97 0.63
C GLY A 134 11.03 -22.60 0.68
N THR A 135 10.87 -22.08 1.90
CA THR A 135 10.23 -20.80 2.20
C THR A 135 11.28 -19.72 2.44
N ALA A 136 11.19 -18.62 1.69
CA ALA A 136 12.02 -17.45 1.90
C ALA A 136 11.61 -16.72 3.20
N ALA A 137 12.57 -16.00 3.80
CA ALA A 137 12.26 -15.14 4.94
C ALA A 137 11.21 -14.08 4.54
N PRO A 138 10.23 -13.76 5.42
CA PRO A 138 9.22 -12.78 5.09
C PRO A 138 9.83 -11.39 4.83
N THR A 139 9.38 -10.72 3.76
CA THR A 139 9.80 -9.35 3.40
C THR A 139 8.58 -8.43 3.31
N PRO A 140 8.73 -7.12 3.59
CA PRO A 140 7.60 -6.19 3.49
C PRO A 140 7.19 -5.99 2.03
N TRP A 141 5.92 -6.20 1.73
CA TRP A 141 5.29 -5.93 0.45
C TRP A 141 4.15 -4.94 0.67
N THR A 142 3.83 -4.19 -0.36
CA THR A 142 2.84 -3.11 -0.35
C THR A 142 1.73 -3.34 -1.37
N TRP A 143 0.55 -2.84 -1.02
CA TRP A 143 -0.63 -2.76 -1.86
C TRP A 143 -1.15 -1.33 -1.80
N GLU A 144 -1.84 -0.92 -2.86
CA GLU A 144 -2.47 0.38 -2.98
C GLU A 144 -3.96 0.21 -3.28
N ASN A 145 -4.79 1.03 -2.64
CA ASN A 145 -6.21 1.10 -2.96
C ASN A 145 -6.41 2.03 -4.15
N VAL A 146 -6.82 1.46 -5.28
CA VAL A 146 -7.15 2.20 -6.50
C VAL A 146 -8.65 2.05 -6.73
N ASP A 147 -9.39 3.15 -6.58
CA ASP A 147 -10.84 3.21 -6.77
C ASP A 147 -11.61 2.15 -5.95
N GLY A 148 -11.23 1.98 -4.67
CA GLY A 148 -11.86 1.00 -3.77
C GLY A 148 -11.34 -0.42 -3.93
N THR A 149 -10.38 -0.67 -4.83
CA THR A 149 -9.79 -2.01 -5.06
C THR A 149 -8.34 -2.05 -4.62
N TRP A 150 -8.00 -2.98 -3.71
CA TRP A 150 -6.61 -3.22 -3.31
C TRP A 150 -5.84 -3.98 -4.39
N LYS A 151 -4.73 -3.39 -4.86
CA LYS A 151 -3.86 -3.94 -5.89
C LYS A 151 -2.43 -4.04 -5.36
N VAL A 152 -1.68 -5.04 -5.82
CA VAL A 152 -0.24 -5.14 -5.52
C VAL A 152 0.45 -3.91 -6.09
N SER A 153 1.26 -3.22 -5.28
CA SER A 153 2.00 -2.04 -5.76
C SER A 153 2.95 -2.41 -6.90
N ASP A 154 3.35 -1.41 -7.69
CA ASP A 154 4.34 -1.62 -8.74
C ASP A 154 5.68 -2.12 -8.16
N GLU A 155 6.13 -1.55 -7.03
CA GLU A 155 7.36 -1.97 -6.35
C GLU A 155 7.33 -3.45 -5.94
N SER A 156 6.23 -3.90 -5.32
CA SER A 156 6.08 -5.30 -4.90
C SER A 156 5.94 -6.24 -6.10
N THR A 157 5.30 -5.77 -7.16
CA THR A 157 5.24 -6.49 -8.44
C THR A 157 6.63 -6.64 -9.03
N CYS A 158 7.45 -5.59 -9.05
CA CYS A 158 8.84 -5.65 -9.48
C CYS A 158 9.69 -6.62 -8.65
N ALA A 159 9.47 -6.69 -7.34
CA ALA A 159 10.14 -7.67 -6.47
C ALA A 159 9.81 -9.10 -6.91
N LEU A 160 8.55 -9.40 -7.20
CA LEU A 160 8.11 -10.70 -7.71
C LEU A 160 8.70 -11.01 -9.10
N LEU A 161 8.64 -10.07 -10.03
CA LEU A 161 9.19 -10.21 -11.38
C LEU A 161 10.72 -10.43 -11.35
N GLY A 162 11.41 -9.78 -10.41
CA GLY A 162 12.83 -9.98 -10.15
C GLY A 162 13.17 -11.39 -9.68
N MET A 163 12.37 -11.97 -8.77
CA MET A 163 12.51 -13.38 -8.37
C MET A 163 12.31 -14.32 -9.54
N ALA A 164 11.37 -14.01 -10.45
CA ALA A 164 11.14 -14.76 -11.68
C ALA A 164 12.18 -14.48 -12.79
N ARG A 165 13.10 -13.53 -12.59
CA ARG A 165 14.15 -13.12 -13.53
C ARG A 165 13.61 -12.54 -14.85
N THR A 166 12.54 -11.76 -14.76
CA THR A 166 11.82 -11.23 -15.94
C THR A 166 11.94 -9.72 -16.13
N GLY A 167 12.73 -9.05 -15.28
CA GLY A 167 12.95 -7.61 -15.32
C GLY A 167 11.72 -6.80 -14.86
N CYS A 168 11.91 -5.50 -14.62
CA CYS A 168 10.83 -4.57 -14.27
C CYS A 168 11.11 -3.18 -14.85
N SER A 169 11.06 -3.08 -16.18
CA SER A 169 11.38 -1.87 -16.96
C SER A 169 10.45 -1.71 -18.14
#